data_AF-A0A3M1BIR9-F1
#
_entry.id   AF-A0A3M1BIR9-F1
#
_cell.length_a   1.000
_cell.length_b   1.000
_cell.length_c   1.000
_cell.angle_alpha   90.00
_cell.angle_beta   90.00
_cell.angle_gamma   90.00
#
_symmetry.space_group_name_H-M   'P 1'
#
loop_
_entity.id
_entity.type
_entity.pdbx_description
1 polymer ?
#
loop_
_entity_poly.entity_id
_entity_poly.type
_entity_poly.pdbx_seq_one_letter_code
_entity_poly.pdbx_strand_id
1 'polypeptide(L)'
;METFWETFKRHGVNRRDFFKFATTITGLMGLSPSMIPEVVRALETKPRVPVIWIHGLECTCCSESFIRSATPLASDVVLSMISLEYDDTLSAAAGEDLERHRKEIIKKYWGNYILAVEGNPPLGE
;
A
#
# COMPACT_ATOMS: atom_id res chain seq x y z
N MET A 1 7.56 9.10 -3.29
CA MET A 1 7.27 7.68 -2.99
C MET A 1 8.08 6.85 -3.94
N GLU A 2 8.66 5.78 -3.43
CA GLU A 2 9.47 4.85 -4.22
C GLU A 2 8.59 4.00 -5.15
N THR A 3 9.16 3.58 -6.28
CA THR A 3 8.55 2.58 -7.17
C THR A 3 8.84 1.16 -6.68
N PHE A 4 8.11 0.18 -7.19
CA PHE A 4 8.37 -1.24 -6.84
C PHE A 4 9.79 -1.64 -7.19
N TRP A 5 10.32 -1.17 -8.32
CA TRP A 5 11.69 -1.46 -8.72
C TRP A 5 12.73 -0.91 -7.72
N GLU A 6 12.55 0.32 -7.25
CA GLU A 6 13.47 0.94 -6.28
C GLU A 6 13.47 0.18 -4.95
N THR A 7 12.29 -0.20 -4.45
CA THR A 7 12.15 -0.99 -3.24
C THR A 7 12.80 -2.38 -3.40
N PHE A 8 12.53 -3.08 -4.51
CA PHE A 8 13.10 -4.41 -4.78
C PHE A 8 14.62 -4.35 -4.89
N LYS A 9 15.16 -3.32 -5.54
CA LYS A 9 16.59 -3.10 -5.66
C LYS A 9 17.24 -2.88 -4.28
N ARG A 10 16.59 -2.14 -3.37
CA ARG A 10 17.08 -1.96 -1.99
C ARG A 10 17.14 -3.27 -1.20
N HIS A 11 16.20 -4.18 -1.46
CA HIS A 11 16.18 -5.53 -0.87
C HIS A 11 17.12 -6.53 -1.59
N GLY A 12 17.98 -6.07 -2.52
CA GLY A 12 18.96 -6.92 -3.20
C GLY A 12 18.38 -7.80 -4.31
N VAL A 13 17.13 -7.57 -4.73
CA VAL A 13 16.52 -8.30 -5.83
C VAL A 13 17.18 -7.89 -7.15
N ASN A 14 17.75 -8.88 -7.84
CA ASN A 14 18.37 -8.63 -9.14
C ASN A 14 17.31 -8.41 -10.24
N ARG A 15 17.76 -7.89 -11.39
CA ARG A 15 16.87 -7.56 -12.50
C ARG A 15 16.08 -8.77 -13.05
N ARG A 16 16.69 -9.96 -13.05
CA ARG A 16 16.05 -11.19 -13.55
C ARG A 16 14.91 -11.62 -12.65
N ASP A 17 15.08 -11.57 -11.34
CA ASP A 17 14.05 -11.95 -10.39
C ASP A 17 12.90 -10.94 -10.35
N PHE A 18 13.20 -9.65 -10.55
CA PHE A 18 12.16 -8.64 -10.78
C PHE A 18 11.32 -8.93 -12.03
N PHE A 19 11.94 -9.34 -13.14
CA PHE A 19 11.21 -9.74 -14.35
C PHE A 19 10.34 -10.98 -14.13
N LYS A 20 10.82 -11.97 -13.38
CA LYS A 20 10.02 -13.13 -12.99
C LYS A 20 8.80 -12.70 -12.17
N PHE A 21 9.00 -11.83 -11.19
CA PHE A 21 7.90 -11.28 -10.38
C PHE A 21 6.85 -10.57 -11.26
N ALA A 22 7.28 -9.69 -12.15
CA ALA A 22 6.38 -8.99 -13.07
C ALA A 22 5.59 -9.95 -13.97
N THR A 23 6.24 -11.02 -14.44
CA THR A 23 5.60 -12.07 -15.25
C THR A 23 4.56 -12.84 -14.43
N THR A 24 4.89 -13.22 -13.19
CA THR A 24 3.95 -13.89 -12.27
C THR A 24 2.74 -13.01 -11.98
N ILE A 25 2.94 -11.72 -11.66
CA ILE A 25 1.84 -10.77 -11.41
C ILE A 25 0.96 -10.62 -12.65
N THR A 26 1.56 -10.50 -13.85
CA THR A 26 0.82 -10.42 -15.11
C THR A 26 -0.13 -11.64 -15.27
N GLY A 27 0.38 -12.84 -14.98
CA GLY A 27 -0.43 -14.07 -14.99
C GLY A 27 -1.52 -14.10 -13.93
N LEU A 28 -1.22 -13.69 -12.69
CA LEU A 28 -2.19 -13.63 -11.59
C LEU A 28 -3.32 -12.63 -11.85
N MET A 29 -3.03 -11.54 -12.56
CA MET A 29 -4.02 -10.55 -12.98
C MET A 29 -4.86 -11.02 -14.18
N GLY A 30 -4.60 -12.20 -14.75
CA GLY A 30 -5.28 -12.71 -15.94
C GLY A 30 -4.94 -11.93 -17.22
N LEU A 31 -3.82 -11.22 -17.25
CA LEU A 31 -3.41 -10.43 -18.41
C LEU A 31 -2.68 -11.30 -19.45
N SER A 32 -2.75 -10.90 -20.72
CA SER A 32 -2.02 -11.57 -21.80
C SER A 32 -0.51 -11.48 -21.58
N PRO A 33 0.29 -12.52 -21.93
CA PRO A 33 1.75 -12.45 -21.92
C PRO A 33 2.32 -11.29 -22.76
N SER A 34 1.58 -10.81 -23.76
CA SER A 34 1.96 -9.63 -24.55
C SER A 34 2.02 -8.33 -23.73
N MET A 35 1.34 -8.27 -22.59
CA MET A 35 1.31 -7.10 -21.69
C MET A 35 2.44 -7.10 -20.65
N ILE A 36 3.28 -8.14 -20.59
CA ILE A 36 4.41 -8.20 -19.64
C ILE A 36 5.29 -6.93 -19.71
N PRO A 37 5.68 -6.39 -20.88
CA PRO A 37 6.48 -5.17 -20.94
C PRO A 37 5.79 -3.94 -20.33
N GLU A 38 4.47 -3.84 -20.45
CA GLU A 38 3.67 -2.76 -19.86
C GLU A 38 3.61 -2.89 -18.34
N VAL A 39 3.42 -4.11 -17.82
CA VAL A 39 3.42 -4.39 -16.38
C VAL A 39 4.80 -4.12 -15.78
N VAL A 40 5.88 -4.57 -16.43
CA VAL A 40 7.26 -4.26 -16.02
C VAL A 40 7.45 -2.74 -15.95
N ARG A 41 7.10 -2.01 -17.01
CA ARG A 41 7.21 -0.55 -17.03
C ARG A 41 6.39 0.10 -15.92
N ALA A 42 5.18 -0.40 -15.65
CA ALA A 42 4.34 0.10 -14.57
C ALA A 42 5.02 -0.09 -13.20
N LEU A 43 5.59 -1.28 -12.93
CA LEU A 43 6.31 -1.56 -11.69
C LEU A 43 7.60 -0.72 -11.53
N GLU A 44 8.22 -0.31 -12.65
CA GLU A 44 9.40 0.55 -12.62
C GLU A 44 9.09 2.04 -12.41
N THR A 45 7.96 2.50 -12.93
CA THR A 45 7.67 3.93 -13.06
C THR A 45 6.58 4.42 -12.13
N LYS A 46 5.63 3.56 -11.76
CA LYS A 46 4.54 3.94 -10.87
C LYS A 46 4.98 3.76 -9.42
N PRO A 47 4.75 4.78 -8.56
CA PRO A 47 4.99 4.62 -7.13
C PRO A 47 4.03 3.57 -6.56
N ARG A 48 4.36 3.05 -5.37
CA ARG A 48 3.42 2.24 -4.57
C ARG A 48 2.13 3.02 -4.33
N VAL A 49 1.01 2.30 -4.30
CA VAL A 49 -0.31 2.92 -4.11
C VAL A 49 -0.41 3.48 -2.68
N PRO A 50 -0.73 4.79 -2.52
CA PRO A 50 -1.00 5.36 -1.20
C PRO A 50 -2.28 4.75 -0.60
N VAL A 51 -2.22 4.39 0.67
CA VAL A 51 -3.35 3.90 1.45
C VAL A 51 -3.53 4.78 2.67
N ILE A 52 -4.76 5.23 2.88
CA ILE A 52 -5.20 5.95 4.07
C ILE A 52 -6.17 5.04 4.80
N TRP A 53 -5.87 4.68 6.04
CA TRP A 53 -6.72 3.83 6.87
C TRP A 53 -7.34 4.68 7.99
N ILE A 54 -8.65 4.88 7.94
CA ILE A 54 -9.39 5.67 8.92
C ILE A 54 -10.09 4.74 9.91
N HIS A 55 -9.99 5.11 11.19
CA HIS A 55 -10.63 4.42 12.31
C HIS A 55 -11.89 5.19 12.73
N GLY A 56 -13.04 4.52 12.66
CA GLY A 56 -14.35 5.01 13.09
C GLY A 56 -14.70 4.52 14.49
N LEU A 57 -15.94 4.08 14.69
CA LEU A 57 -16.32 3.33 15.89
C LEU A 57 -15.89 1.88 15.73
N GLU A 58 -14.69 1.58 16.22
CA GLU A 58 -14.00 0.31 16.01
C GLU A 58 -13.51 -0.33 17.32
N CYS A 59 -13.01 -1.57 17.21
CA CYS A 59 -12.48 -2.36 18.34
C CYS A 59 -11.07 -2.92 18.07
N THR A 60 -10.46 -2.47 16.99
CA THR A 60 -9.07 -2.67 16.53
C THR A 60 -8.76 -4.08 16.08
N CYS A 61 -9.80 -4.91 15.95
CA CYS A 61 -9.64 -6.30 15.54
C CYS A 61 -9.32 -6.45 14.05
N CYS A 62 -9.69 -5.51 13.17
CA CYS A 62 -9.28 -5.58 11.77
C CYS A 62 -7.79 -5.24 11.64
N SER A 63 -7.31 -4.27 12.42
CA SER A 63 -5.88 -3.97 12.56
C SER A 63 -5.08 -5.12 13.17
N GLU A 64 -5.57 -5.77 14.24
CA GLU A 64 -4.93 -6.97 14.82
C GLU A 64 -4.88 -8.12 13.81
N SER A 65 -5.98 -8.35 13.08
CA SER A 65 -6.04 -9.33 12.01
C SER A 65 -5.02 -9.05 10.92
N PHE A 66 -4.85 -7.78 10.51
CA PHE A 66 -3.84 -7.38 9.54
C PHE A 66 -2.41 -7.67 10.03
N ILE A 67 -2.08 -7.28 11.27
CA ILE A 67 -0.76 -7.53 11.88
C ILE A 67 -0.44 -9.03 11.94
N ARG A 68 -1.46 -9.87 12.08
CA ARG A 68 -1.33 -11.34 12.12
C ARG A 68 -1.36 -12.02 10.76
N SER A 69 -1.44 -11.27 9.66
CA SER A 69 -1.40 -11.84 8.32
C SER A 69 -0.08 -12.61 8.09
N ALA A 70 -0.20 -13.84 7.57
CA ALA A 70 0.95 -14.71 7.30
C ALA A 70 1.39 -14.70 5.82
N THR A 71 0.45 -14.44 4.90
CA THR A 71 0.71 -14.49 3.45
C THR A 71 -0.17 -13.47 2.72
N PRO A 72 0.31 -12.23 2.47
CA PRO A 72 1.63 -11.69 2.83
C PRO A 72 1.74 -11.30 4.32
N LEU A 73 2.98 -11.15 4.82
CA LEU A 73 3.21 -10.57 6.15
C LEU A 73 2.84 -9.08 6.17
N ALA A 74 2.37 -8.58 7.31
CA ALA A 74 2.08 -7.15 7.48
C ALA A 74 3.29 -6.25 7.14
N SER A 75 4.50 -6.69 7.54
CA SER A 75 5.75 -6.02 7.19
C SER A 75 5.98 -5.93 5.68
N ASP A 76 5.68 -6.99 4.95
CA ASP A 76 5.87 -7.02 3.49
C ASP A 76 4.87 -6.09 2.81
N VAL A 77 3.63 -6.04 3.33
CA VAL A 77 2.60 -5.12 2.83
C VAL A 77 3.04 -3.67 2.98
N VAL A 78 3.41 -3.26 4.19
CA VAL A 78 3.76 -1.86 4.51
C VAL A 78 5.09 -1.44 3.86
N LEU A 79 6.08 -2.34 3.81
CA LEU A 79 7.41 -1.99 3.31
C LEU A 79 7.54 -2.14 1.79
N SER A 80 6.78 -3.05 1.16
CA SER A 80 7.04 -3.45 -0.23
C SER A 80 5.83 -3.41 -1.17
N MET A 81 4.59 -3.45 -0.65
CA MET A 81 3.40 -3.56 -1.53
C MET A 81 2.63 -2.24 -1.66
N ILE A 82 2.31 -1.61 -0.54
CA ILE A 82 1.58 -0.34 -0.48
C ILE A 82 2.44 0.73 0.18
N SER A 83 1.99 1.97 0.13
CA SER A 83 2.46 2.99 1.04
C SER A 83 1.35 3.30 2.01
N LEU A 84 1.46 2.80 3.24
CA LEU A 84 0.51 3.13 4.30
C LEU A 84 0.85 4.53 4.80
N GLU A 85 0.13 5.53 4.29
CA GLU A 85 0.42 6.94 4.53
C GLU A 85 -0.25 7.46 5.79
N TYR A 86 -1.32 6.81 6.25
CA TYR A 86 -2.00 7.18 7.49
C TYR A 86 -2.65 5.96 8.11
N ASP A 87 -2.37 5.76 9.39
CA ASP A 87 -3.00 4.78 10.27
C ASP A 87 -2.74 5.18 11.72
N ASP A 88 -3.77 5.32 12.55
CA ASP A 88 -3.61 5.78 13.94
C ASP A 88 -2.81 4.81 14.83
N THR A 89 -2.81 3.52 14.51
CA THR A 89 -2.20 2.47 15.33
C THR A 89 -0.72 2.23 14.99
N LEU A 90 -0.35 2.34 13.71
CA LEU A 90 0.98 2.00 13.18
C LEU A 90 1.84 3.23 12.88
N SER A 91 1.25 4.44 12.83
CA SER A 91 2.01 5.65 12.53
C SER A 91 3.00 5.99 13.65
N ALA A 92 4.22 6.37 13.25
CA ALA A 92 5.21 6.87 14.19
C ALA A 92 4.92 8.31 14.66
N ALA A 93 4.30 9.12 13.80
CA ALA A 93 3.84 10.46 14.13
C ALA A 93 2.46 10.40 14.80
N ALA A 94 2.12 11.41 15.59
CA ALA A 94 0.82 11.52 16.27
C ALA A 94 0.34 12.98 16.33
N GLY A 95 -0.93 13.18 16.68
CA GLY A 95 -1.51 14.50 16.88
C GLY A 95 -1.50 15.37 15.61
N GLU A 96 -1.15 16.64 15.76
CA GLU A 96 -1.22 17.62 14.66
C GLU A 96 -0.31 17.28 13.48
N ASP A 97 0.84 16.67 13.73
CA ASP A 97 1.78 16.31 12.67
C ASP A 97 1.22 15.20 11.78
N LEU A 98 0.60 14.19 12.38
CA LEU A 98 -0.05 13.11 11.64
C LEU A 98 -1.27 13.63 10.86
N GLU A 99 -2.07 14.50 11.47
CA GLU A 99 -3.23 15.11 10.80
C GLU A 99 -2.84 16.04 9.65
N ARG A 100 -1.72 16.77 9.78
CA ARG A 100 -1.17 17.58 8.70
C ARG A 100 -0.74 16.69 7.54
N HIS A 101 0.00 15.61 7.82
CA HIS A 101 0.41 14.63 6.81
C HIS A 101 -0.81 14.01 6.09
N ARG A 102 -1.85 13.60 6.83
CA ARG A 102 -3.10 13.08 6.25
C ARG A 102 -3.71 14.04 5.23
N LYS A 103 -3.87 15.30 5.61
CA LYS A 103 -4.44 16.35 4.73
C LYS A 103 -3.58 16.58 3.49
N GLU A 104 -2.26 16.58 3.65
CA GLU A 104 -1.32 16.72 2.53
C GLU A 104 -1.42 15.55 1.55
N ILE A 105 -1.47 14.31 2.05
CA ILE A 105 -1.58 13.11 1.21
C ILE A 105 -2.92 13.05 0.47
N ILE A 106 -4.04 13.35 1.13
CA ILE A 106 -5.37 13.41 0.49
C ILE A 106 -5.33 14.40 -0.69
N LYS A 107 -4.77 15.58 -0.48
CA LYS A 107 -4.68 16.61 -1.53
C LYS A 107 -3.74 16.19 -2.66
N LYS A 108 -2.57 15.65 -2.32
CA LYS A 108 -1.53 15.28 -3.28
C LYS A 108 -1.92 14.10 -4.17
N TYR A 109 -2.67 13.14 -3.62
CA TYR A 109 -3.04 11.91 -4.30
C TYR A 109 -4.54 11.79 -4.58
N TRP A 110 -5.28 12.91 -4.63
CA TRP A 110 -6.72 12.90 -4.89
C TRP A 110 -7.09 12.04 -6.10
N GLY A 111 -8.03 11.11 -5.91
CA GLY A 111 -8.44 10.13 -6.92
C GLY A 111 -7.45 8.99 -7.20
N ASN A 112 -6.31 8.94 -6.51
CA ASN A 112 -5.22 7.98 -6.72
C ASN A 112 -4.73 7.32 -5.41
N TYR A 113 -5.52 7.34 -4.34
CA TYR A 113 -5.27 6.61 -3.10
C TYR A 113 -6.40 5.61 -2.83
N ILE A 114 -6.10 4.57 -2.05
CA ILE A 114 -7.12 3.66 -1.49
C ILE A 114 -7.49 4.17 -0.11
N LEU A 115 -8.80 4.29 0.14
CA LEU A 115 -9.35 4.56 1.46
C LEU A 115 -9.78 3.24 2.09
N ALA A 116 -9.14 2.85 3.18
CA ALA A 116 -9.62 1.81 4.08
C ALA A 116 -10.34 2.46 5.26
N VAL A 117 -11.45 1.85 5.70
CA VAL A 117 -12.22 2.31 6.85
C VAL A 117 -12.48 1.12 7.77
N GLU A 118 -12.09 1.24 9.03
CA GLU A 118 -12.38 0.29 10.09
C GLU A 118 -13.40 0.90 11.04
N GLY A 119 -14.44 0.14 11.40
CA GLY A 119 -15.53 0.62 12.27
C GLY A 119 -16.63 1.40 11.57
N ASN A 120 -17.74 1.59 12.28
CA ASN A 120 -18.90 2.29 11.72
C ASN A 120 -18.79 3.81 11.87
N PRO A 121 -19.34 4.60 10.94
CA PRO A 121 -19.55 6.02 11.17
C PRO A 121 -20.67 6.20 12.22
N PRO A 122 -20.48 7.06 13.25
CA PRO A 122 -21.58 7.45 14.12
C PRO A 122 -22.51 8.39 13.35
N LEU A 123 -23.64 7.88 12.88
CA LEU A 123 -24.68 8.66 12.18
C LEU A 123 -25.84 9.07 13.11
N GLY A 124 -25.78 8.73 14.39
CA GLY A 124 -26.75 9.15 15.39
C GLY A 124 -26.50 10.60 15.80
N GLU A 125 -27.58 11.35 16.01
CA GLU A 125 -27.58 12.72 16.57
C GLU A 125 -26.64 12.90 17.76
#